data_AF-A0A257PJ84-F1
#
_entry.id   AF-A0A257PJ84-F1
#
_cell.length_a   1.000
_cell.length_b   1.000
_cell.length_c   1.000
_cell.angle_alpha   90.00
_cell.angle_beta   90.00
_cell.angle_gamma   90.00
#
_symmetry.space_group_name_H-M   'P 1'
#
loop_
_entity.id
_entity.type
_entity.pdbx_description
1 polymer ?
#
loop_
_entity_poly.entity_id
_entity_poly.type
_entity_poly.pdbx_seq_one_letter_code
_entity_poly.pdbx_strand_id
1 'polypeptide(L)'
;MNQFPPRLDSPVAFAMARTMLDGFNRHYRLFRQVSAAAKQRFERADWAGQQAAQRERIAFYDQRVDEATERLQNELDAGNQPMEIWQQAKLHYIGLLTNHHQPELAETFFNSVTTKILRREHFNNEFLFV
;
A
#
# COMPACT_ATOMS: atom_id res chain seq x y z
N MET A 1 0.59 17.05 23.99
CA MET A 1 0.99 15.81 24.68
C MET A 1 1.85 15.02 23.71
N ASN A 2 2.98 14.45 24.15
CA ASN A 2 3.97 13.81 23.26
C ASN A 2 3.30 12.78 22.33
N GLN A 3 3.23 13.13 21.04
CA GLN A 3 2.51 12.43 19.97
C GLN A 3 3.31 11.31 19.30
N PHE A 4 4.53 11.05 19.77
CA PHE A 4 5.39 9.98 19.26
C PHE A 4 5.40 8.83 20.27
N PRO A 5 5.23 7.58 19.82
CA PRO A 5 5.34 6.44 20.71
C PRO A 5 6.73 6.44 21.33
N PRO A 6 6.85 6.29 22.67
CA PRO A 6 8.14 6.37 23.36
C PRO A 6 9.07 5.20 23.00
N ARG A 7 8.54 4.16 22.35
CA ARG A 7 9.26 2.98 21.86
C ARG A 7 8.71 2.54 20.50
N LEU A 8 9.58 1.93 19.71
CA LEU A 8 9.27 1.36 18.39
C LEU A 8 9.61 -0.14 18.42
N ASP A 9 8.87 -0.89 19.23
CA ASP A 9 9.14 -2.30 19.56
C ASP A 9 7.97 -3.24 19.25
N SER A 10 6.86 -2.75 18.70
CA SER A 10 5.72 -3.60 18.35
C SER A 10 6.02 -4.48 17.12
N PRO A 11 6.08 -5.82 17.28
CA PRO A 11 6.25 -6.72 16.15
C PRO A 11 5.04 -6.69 15.21
N VAL A 12 3.84 -6.42 15.73
CA VAL A 12 2.62 -6.27 14.94
C VAL A 12 2.70 -5.03 14.07
N ALA A 13 3.16 -3.89 14.61
CA ALA A 13 3.32 -2.66 13.84
C ALA A 13 4.31 -2.84 12.67
N PHE A 14 5.44 -3.50 12.93
CA PHE A 14 6.41 -3.84 11.88
C PHE A 14 5.81 -4.78 10.83
N ALA A 15 5.05 -5.80 11.25
CA ALA A 15 4.37 -6.72 10.34
C ALA A 15 3.31 -6.02 9.48
N MET A 16 2.58 -5.05 10.03
CA MET A 16 1.64 -4.22 9.28
C MET A 16 2.35 -3.39 8.21
N ALA A 17 3.44 -2.70 8.59
CA ALA A 17 4.26 -1.91 7.67
C ALA A 17 4.80 -2.78 6.52
N ARG A 18 5.33 -3.96 6.84
CA ARG A 18 5.85 -4.89 5.85
C ARG A 18 4.77 -5.42 4.92
N THR A 19 3.60 -5.77 5.46
CA THR A 19 2.45 -6.25 4.68
C THR A 19 1.97 -5.21 3.67
N MET A 20 1.89 -3.94 4.08
CA MET A 20 1.55 -2.84 3.18
C MET A 20 2.60 -2.66 2.08
N LEU A 21 3.89 -2.71 2.43
CA LEU A 21 4.98 -2.54 1.48
C LEU A 21 5.03 -3.69 0.46
N ASP A 22 4.80 -4.92 0.91
CA ASP A 22 4.73 -6.08 0.03
C ASP A 22 3.54 -5.97 -0.94
N GLY A 23 2.39 -5.47 -0.47
CA GLY A 23 1.22 -5.16 -1.29
C GLY A 23 1.53 -4.13 -2.38
N PHE A 24 2.18 -3.03 -2.00
CA PHE A 24 2.64 -2.01 -2.95
C PHE A 24 3.64 -2.57 -3.97
N ASN A 25 4.65 -3.31 -3.51
CA ASN A 25 5.66 -3.91 -4.38
C ASN A 25 5.07 -4.90 -5.38
N ARG A 26 4.05 -5.66 -4.97
CA ARG A 26 3.30 -6.51 -5.88
C ARG A 26 2.54 -5.69 -6.92
N HIS A 27 1.83 -4.64 -6.50
CA HIS A 27 1.16 -3.71 -7.41
C HIS A 27 2.13 -3.15 -8.46
N TYR A 28 3.25 -2.58 -8.00
CA TYR A 28 4.22 -1.93 -8.87
C TYR A 28 4.86 -2.90 -9.87
N ARG A 29 5.12 -4.14 -9.45
CA ARG A 29 5.64 -5.19 -10.34
C ARG A 29 4.65 -5.53 -11.47
N LEU A 30 3.38 -5.73 -11.14
CA LEU A 30 2.33 -6.02 -12.12
C LEU A 30 2.13 -4.84 -13.08
N PHE A 31 2.09 -3.62 -12.56
CA PHE A 31 2.01 -2.40 -13.35
C PHE A 31 3.16 -2.32 -14.37
N ARG A 32 4.39 -2.61 -13.95
CA ARG A 32 5.56 -2.61 -14.84
C ARG A 32 5.49 -3.71 -15.90
N GLN A 33 5.02 -4.90 -15.54
CA GLN A 33 4.86 -6.01 -16.49
C GLN A 33 3.86 -5.67 -17.60
N VAL A 34 2.71 -5.11 -17.23
CA VAL A 34 1.70 -4.65 -18.20
C VAL A 34 2.26 -3.59 -19.14
N SER A 35 3.01 -2.64 -18.57
CA SER A 35 3.64 -1.55 -19.34
C SER A 35 4.71 -2.07 -20.31
N ALA A 36 5.54 -3.04 -19.89
CA ALA A 36 6.57 -3.63 -20.74
C ALA A 36 5.97 -4.36 -21.97
N ALA A 37 4.80 -4.99 -21.80
CA ALA A 37 4.10 -5.67 -22.89
C ALA A 37 3.41 -4.73 -23.89
N ALA A 38 3.29 -3.43 -23.60
CA ALA A 38 2.57 -2.49 -24.46
C ALA A 38 3.22 -2.33 -25.84
N LYS A 39 4.55 -2.28 -25.91
CA LYS A 39 5.30 -2.20 -27.19
C LYS A 39 4.98 -3.39 -28.10
N GLN A 40 5.01 -4.60 -27.54
CA GLN A 40 4.72 -5.81 -28.29
C GLN A 40 3.28 -5.85 -28.83
N ARG A 41 2.29 -5.36 -28.06
CA ARG A 41 0.90 -5.25 -28.54
C ARG A 41 0.78 -4.24 -29.68
N PHE A 42 1.46 -3.09 -29.55
CA PHE A 42 1.51 -2.08 -30.61
C PHE A 42 2.12 -2.63 -31.90
N GLU A 43 3.28 -3.29 -31.83
CA GLU A 43 3.97 -3.89 -32.98
C GLU A 43 3.13 -4.97 -33.68
N ARG A 44 2.24 -5.64 -32.93
CA ARG A 44 1.31 -6.64 -33.44
C ARG A 44 -0.03 -6.07 -33.91
N ALA A 45 -0.24 -4.76 -33.81
CA ALA A 45 -1.53 -4.11 -34.02
C ALA A 45 -2.68 -4.71 -33.17
N ASP A 46 -2.36 -5.23 -31.98
CA ASP A 46 -3.33 -5.79 -31.03
C ASP A 46 -4.00 -4.67 -30.22
N TRP A 47 -4.89 -3.93 -30.88
CA TRP A 47 -5.59 -2.80 -30.29
C TRP A 47 -6.56 -3.20 -29.18
N ALA A 48 -7.28 -4.31 -29.38
CA ALA A 48 -8.21 -4.84 -28.40
C ALA A 48 -7.48 -5.30 -27.14
N GLY A 49 -6.36 -6.02 -27.28
CA GLY A 49 -5.52 -6.43 -26.16
C GLY A 49 -4.89 -5.25 -25.44
N GLN A 50 -4.48 -4.20 -26.15
CA GLN A 50 -3.98 -2.98 -25.53
C GLN A 50 -5.07 -2.26 -24.72
N GLN A 51 -6.30 -2.17 -25.23
CA GLN A 51 -7.41 -1.56 -24.50
C GLN A 51 -7.80 -2.37 -23.26
N ALA A 52 -7.84 -3.70 -23.37
CA ALA A 52 -8.09 -4.60 -22.23
C ALA A 52 -7.01 -4.44 -21.15
N ALA A 53 -5.73 -4.47 -21.53
CA ALA A 53 -4.62 -4.33 -20.61
C ALA A 53 -4.62 -3.00 -19.84
N GLN A 54 -5.03 -1.89 -20.48
CA GLN A 54 -5.14 -0.61 -19.80
C GLN A 54 -6.30 -0.58 -18.79
N ARG A 55 -7.44 -1.22 -19.10
CA ARG A 55 -8.56 -1.33 -18.14
C ARG A 55 -8.15 -2.16 -16.92
N GLU A 56 -7.49 -3.30 -17.14
CA GLU A 56 -7.00 -4.16 -16.06
C GLU A 56 -5.98 -3.43 -15.18
N ARG A 57 -5.07 -2.65 -15.79
CA ARG A 57 -4.06 -1.87 -15.07
C ARG A 57 -4.68 -0.90 -14.05
N ILE A 58 -5.81 -0.25 -14.38
CA ILE A 58 -6.52 0.65 -13.47
C ILE A 58 -7.13 -0.15 -12.31
N ALA A 59 -7.82 -1.25 -12.63
CA ALA A 59 -8.44 -2.11 -11.62
C ALA A 59 -7.43 -2.76 -10.65
N PHE A 60 -6.18 -2.96 -11.08
CA PHE A 60 -5.14 -3.55 -10.24
C PHE A 60 -4.71 -2.69 -9.05
N TYR A 61 -4.97 -1.39 -9.02
CA TYR A 61 -4.63 -0.61 -7.82
C TYR A 61 -5.56 -0.99 -6.66
N ASP A 62 -6.86 -0.80 -6.87
CA ASP A 62 -7.88 -1.08 -5.87
C ASP A 62 -7.83 -2.55 -5.41
N GLN A 63 -7.64 -3.49 -6.34
CA GLN A 63 -7.51 -4.90 -5.97
C GLN A 63 -6.31 -5.16 -5.04
N ARG A 64 -5.18 -4.47 -5.22
CA ARG A 64 -4.00 -4.66 -4.36
C ARG A 64 -4.20 -4.02 -3.00
N VAL A 65 -4.89 -2.87 -2.95
CA VAL A 65 -5.31 -2.24 -1.69
C VAL A 65 -6.26 -3.18 -0.93
N ASP A 66 -7.18 -3.84 -1.63
CA ASP A 66 -8.16 -4.76 -1.04
C ASP A 66 -7.49 -6.01 -0.49
N GLU A 67 -6.61 -6.63 -1.27
CA GLU A 67 -5.81 -7.78 -0.81
C GLU A 67 -4.95 -7.44 0.42
N ALA A 68 -4.29 -6.27 0.43
CA ALA A 68 -3.52 -5.82 1.58
C ALA A 68 -4.41 -5.56 2.79
N THR A 69 -5.58 -4.95 2.58
CA THR A 69 -6.59 -4.67 3.61
C THR A 69 -7.09 -5.96 4.24
N GLU A 70 -7.54 -6.92 3.43
CA GLU A 70 -8.01 -8.23 3.88
C GLU A 70 -6.93 -8.98 4.65
N ARG A 71 -5.69 -8.97 4.14
CA ARG A 71 -4.57 -9.62 4.81
C ARG A 71 -4.28 -9.01 6.17
N LEU A 72 -4.23 -7.67 6.26
CA LEU A 72 -4.04 -6.97 7.52
C LEU A 72 -5.16 -7.26 8.53
N GLN A 73 -6.41 -7.32 8.08
CA GLN A 73 -7.54 -7.64 8.96
C GLN A 73 -7.48 -9.10 9.44
N ASN A 74 -7.22 -10.05 8.54
CA ASN A 74 -7.27 -11.48 8.87
C ASN A 74 -6.04 -11.97 9.63
N GLU A 75 -4.84 -11.49 9.30
CA GLU A 75 -3.59 -11.98 9.89
C GLU A 75 -3.18 -11.18 11.14
N LEU A 76 -3.54 -9.89 11.22
CA LEU A 76 -3.03 -8.96 12.23
C LEU A 76 -4.13 -8.23 13.00
N ASP A 77 -5.39 -8.57 12.77
CA ASP A 77 -6.55 -7.93 13.41
C ASP A 77 -6.51 -6.39 13.31
N ALA A 78 -6.03 -5.87 12.17
CA ALA A 78 -5.63 -4.47 12.02
C ALA A 78 -6.76 -3.47 12.35
N GLY A 79 -8.02 -3.85 12.15
CA GLY A 79 -9.18 -3.01 12.48
C GLY A 79 -9.39 -2.77 13.98
N ASN A 80 -8.89 -3.68 14.82
CA ASN A 80 -9.00 -3.58 16.28
C ASN A 80 -7.68 -3.16 16.95
N GLN A 81 -6.60 -2.96 16.16
CA GLN A 81 -5.32 -2.53 16.70
C GLN A 81 -5.40 -1.11 17.29
N PRO A 82 -4.77 -0.85 18.45
CA PRO A 82 -4.70 0.48 19.03
C PRO A 82 -4.04 1.50 18.11
N MET A 83 -4.42 2.77 18.25
CA MET A 83 -3.90 3.84 17.40
C MET A 83 -2.38 4.02 17.52
N GLU A 84 -1.80 3.71 18.68
CA GLU A 84 -0.34 3.67 18.88
C GLU A 84 0.36 2.66 17.95
N ILE A 85 -0.28 1.52 17.65
CA ILE A 85 0.24 0.52 16.71
C ILE A 85 0.26 1.08 15.29
N TRP A 86 -0.75 1.84 14.90
CA TRP A 86 -0.80 2.52 13.60
C TRP A 86 0.28 3.60 13.47
N GLN A 87 0.57 4.36 14.54
CA GLN A 87 1.69 5.32 14.56
C GLN A 87 3.02 4.60 14.40
N GLN A 88 3.25 3.52 15.16
CA GLN A 88 4.46 2.70 15.02
C GLN A 88 4.57 2.09 13.61
N ALA A 89 3.47 1.63 13.03
CA ALA A 89 3.45 1.06 11.68
C ALA A 89 3.89 2.09 10.64
N LYS A 90 3.42 3.34 10.74
CA LYS A 90 3.88 4.45 9.88
C LYS A 90 5.39 4.70 10.02
N LEU A 91 5.91 4.71 11.25
CA LEU A 91 7.34 4.92 11.51
C LEU A 91 8.21 3.77 10.95
N HIS A 92 7.77 2.53 11.14
CA HIS A 92 8.41 1.39 10.50
C HIS A 92 8.36 1.48 8.98
N TYR A 93 7.23 1.92 8.42
CA TYR A 93 7.07 2.11 6.98
C TYR A 93 8.07 3.14 6.44
N ILE A 94 8.20 4.30 7.10
CA ILE A 94 9.22 5.33 6.78
C ILE A 94 10.63 4.71 6.76
N GLY A 95 10.97 3.94 7.79
CA GLY A 95 12.27 3.24 7.85
C GLY A 95 12.50 2.31 6.66
N LEU A 96 11.48 1.53 6.28
CA LEU A 96 11.54 0.63 5.13
C LEU A 96 11.65 1.37 3.79
N LEU A 97 11.16 2.61 3.70
CA LEU A 97 11.19 3.41 2.47
C LEU A 97 12.53 4.10 2.19
N THR A 98 13.45 4.15 3.16
CA THR A 98 14.75 4.86 3.04
C THR A 98 15.57 4.47 1.80
N ASN A 99 15.47 3.23 1.33
CA ASN A 99 16.15 2.74 0.12
C ASN A 99 15.17 2.31 -0.98
N HIS A 100 13.90 2.71 -0.89
CA HIS A 100 12.87 2.31 -1.84
C HIS A 100 12.91 3.20 -3.09
N HIS A 101 12.83 2.60 -4.28
CA HIS A 101 12.91 3.35 -5.54
C HIS A 101 11.68 4.22 -5.84
N GLN A 102 10.56 3.95 -5.18
CA GLN A 102 9.28 4.63 -5.41
C GLN A 102 8.59 4.93 -4.07
N PRO A 103 9.17 5.82 -3.23
CA PRO A 103 8.67 6.05 -1.87
C PRO A 103 7.30 6.75 -1.88
N GLU A 104 7.12 7.81 -2.67
CA GLU A 104 5.87 8.59 -2.72
C GLU A 104 4.64 7.75 -3.13
N LEU A 105 4.82 6.84 -4.10
CA LEU A 105 3.78 5.90 -4.50
C LEU A 105 3.47 4.88 -3.40
N ALA A 106 4.50 4.44 -2.67
CA ALA A 106 4.32 3.54 -1.53
C ALA A 106 3.58 4.23 -0.38
N GLU A 107 3.83 5.52 -0.14
CA GLU A 107 3.12 6.35 0.83
C GLU A 107 1.64 6.52 0.45
N THR A 108 1.35 6.74 -0.83
CA THR A 108 -0.02 6.80 -1.34
C THR A 108 -0.75 5.47 -1.10
N PHE A 109 -0.09 4.34 -1.35
CA PHE A 109 -0.63 3.01 -1.08
C PHE A 109 -0.92 2.79 0.42
N PHE A 110 0.01 3.21 1.29
CA PHE A 110 -0.20 3.19 2.74
C PHE A 110 -1.44 3.98 3.14
N ASN A 111 -1.61 5.19 2.60
CA ASN A 111 -2.78 6.02 2.87
C ASN A 111 -4.08 5.34 2.43
N SER A 112 -4.11 4.73 1.24
CA SER A 112 -5.28 4.01 0.73
C SER A 112 -5.68 2.84 1.63
N VAL A 113 -4.72 2.03 2.09
CA VAL A 113 -5.00 0.89 2.97
C VAL A 113 -5.44 1.37 4.35
N THR A 114 -4.75 2.34 4.93
CA THR A 114 -5.04 2.88 6.27
C THR A 114 -6.44 3.50 6.33
N THR A 115 -6.79 4.33 5.34
CA THR A 115 -8.12 4.95 5.27
C THR A 115 -9.24 3.94 5.05
N LYS A 116 -8.97 2.84 4.33
CA LYS A 116 -9.94 1.76 4.12
C LYS A 116 -10.21 0.96 5.41
N ILE A 117 -9.19 0.74 6.23
CA ILE A 117 -9.32 0.00 7.50
C ILE A 117 -9.92 0.87 8.61
N LEU A 118 -9.38 2.07 8.84
CA LEU A 118 -9.74 2.91 9.99
C LEU A 118 -11.08 3.65 9.85
N ARG A 119 -11.68 3.65 8.64
CA ARG A 119 -12.90 4.40 8.27
C ARG A 119 -12.82 5.90 8.64
N ARG A 120 -13.78 6.71 8.17
CA ARG A 120 -13.70 8.20 8.18
C ARG A 120 -13.61 8.86 9.57
N GLU A 121 -13.73 8.12 10.67
CA GLU A 121 -13.73 8.68 12.03
C GLU A 121 -12.33 9.11 12.51
N HIS A 122 -11.26 8.77 11.78
CA HIS A 122 -9.89 8.99 12.22
C HIS A 122 -9.01 9.71 11.18
N PHE A 123 -9.56 10.67 10.42
CA PHE A 123 -8.76 11.62 9.62
C PHE A 123 -7.95 12.55 10.53
N ASN A 124 -6.88 12.01 11.11
CA ASN A 124 -5.85 12.76 11.80
C ASN A 124 -4.57 12.65 10.95
N ASN A 125 -3.99 13.80 10.56
CA ASN A 125 -2.79 13.86 9.72
C ASN A 125 -1.60 13.06 10.29
N GLU A 126 -1.64 12.72 11.58
CA GLU A 126 -0.67 11.86 12.24
C GLU A 126 -0.54 10.47 11.59
N PHE A 127 -1.62 9.92 11.03
CA PHE A 127 -1.64 8.55 10.49
C PHE A 127 -1.39 8.48 8.98
N LEU A 128 -1.41 9.61 8.28
CA LEU A 128 -1.29 9.64 6.81
C LEU A 128 -0.03 10.41 6.39
N PHE A 129 0.48 10.10 5.20
CA PHE A 129 1.49 10.90 4.53
C PHE A 129 0.77 12.06 3.82
N VAL A 130 0.92 13.30 4.31
CA VAL A 130 0.31 14.55 3.81
C VAL A 130 1.38 15.62 3.65
#